data_AF-A0A182YSU8-F1
#
_entry.id   AF-A0A182YSU8-F1
#
_cell.length_a   1.000
_cell.length_b   1.000
_cell.length_c   1.000
_cell.angle_alpha   90.00
_cell.angle_beta   90.00
_cell.angle_gamma   90.00
#
_symmetry.space_group_name_H-M   'P 1'
#
loop_
_entity.id
_entity.type
_entity.pdbx_description
1 polymer ?
#
loop_
_entity_poly.entity_id
_entity_poly.type
_entity_poly.pdbx_seq_one_letter_code
_entity_poly.pdbx_strand_id
1 'polypeptide(L)'
;YYCYTVKRVKEYHTRRKIFYTRPSKAPAQEPLSQKKISEENVGFQLMQKQGWNPGSSLGVSTEGILEPIAVQKRKGKRGLGTEDAVQPDKATPAEEKVKIPLEAFYLMLKQYAGVNALYDIVFSSQFSKHQVAKLKNFATSLRLFPQMIGNNKKKLVVSRPLTIKEIKEGVMKGHSDLCAKYVVIPPGAGIPEKDRVLA
;
A
#
# COMPACT_ATOMS: atom_id res chain seq x y z
N TYR A 1 12.85 -45.44 -11.54
CA TYR A 1 12.77 -44.02 -11.13
C TYR A 1 11.36 -43.53 -11.34
N TYR A 2 10.74 -42.95 -10.32
CA TYR A 2 9.37 -42.43 -10.40
C TYR A 2 9.43 -40.91 -10.53
N CYS A 3 8.82 -40.37 -11.58
CA CYS A 3 8.84 -38.93 -11.85
C CYS A 3 7.53 -38.31 -11.34
N TYR A 4 7.67 -37.38 -10.40
CA TYR A 4 6.56 -36.56 -9.91
C TYR A 4 6.58 -35.20 -10.61
N THR A 5 5.40 -34.68 -10.93
CA THR A 5 5.27 -33.32 -11.47
C THR A 5 4.72 -32.40 -10.39
N VAL A 6 5.50 -31.40 -9.99
CA VAL A 6 5.06 -30.37 -9.05
C VAL A 6 4.52 -29.18 -9.85
N LYS A 7 3.22 -28.92 -9.75
CA LYS A 7 2.57 -27.76 -10.37
C LYS A 7 2.30 -26.69 -9.32
N ARG A 8 2.65 -25.45 -9.62
CA ARG A 8 2.32 -24.30 -8.79
C ARG A 8 0.94 -23.78 -9.19
N VAL A 9 -0.03 -23.84 -8.29
CA VAL A 9 -1.43 -23.46 -8.54
C VAL A 9 -1.68 -21.98 -8.22
N LYS A 10 -1.05 -21.46 -7.16
CA LYS A 10 -1.13 -20.05 -6.78
C LYS A 10 0.22 -19.37 -6.89
N GLU A 11 0.23 -18.10 -7.28
CA GLU A 11 1.48 -17.35 -7.36
C GLU A 11 2.15 -17.14 -6.00
N TYR A 12 1.33 -16.96 -4.96
CA TYR A 12 1.74 -16.83 -3.58
C TYR A 12 0.62 -17.31 -2.64
N HIS A 13 0.98 -17.66 -1.41
CA HIS A 13 0.02 -18.01 -0.36
C HIS A 13 0.37 -17.32 0.95
N THR A 14 -0.58 -16.64 1.58
CA THR A 14 -0.38 -15.92 2.85
C THR A 14 -1.44 -16.35 3.87
N ARG A 15 -1.05 -16.61 5.12
CA ARG A 15 -2.01 -16.92 6.20
C ARG A 15 -2.73 -15.68 6.75
N ARG A 16 -2.08 -14.52 6.76
CA ARG A 16 -2.66 -13.26 7.25
C ARG A 16 -3.12 -12.39 6.08
N LYS A 17 -4.24 -11.68 6.26
CA LYS A 17 -4.65 -10.62 5.32
C LYS A 17 -3.46 -9.68 5.13
N ILE A 18 -3.09 -9.45 3.88
CA ILE A 18 -1.99 -8.59 3.42
C ILE A 18 -1.94 -7.34 4.29
N PHE A 19 -0.75 -6.89 4.70
CA PHE A 19 -0.55 -5.65 5.44
C PHE A 19 -0.99 -4.46 4.59
N TYR A 20 -2.29 -4.23 4.51
CA TYR A 20 -2.84 -2.96 4.16
C TYR A 20 -2.68 -2.14 5.43
N THR A 21 -1.84 -1.11 5.40
CA THR A 21 -2.33 0.11 6.03
C THR A 21 -3.57 0.42 5.20
N ARG A 22 -4.77 0.11 5.72
CA ARG A 22 -5.92 0.86 5.26
C ARG A 22 -5.47 2.29 5.53
N PRO A 23 -5.26 3.15 4.52
CA PRO A 23 -5.29 4.56 4.85
C PRO A 23 -6.59 4.69 5.61
N SER A 24 -6.52 5.08 6.89
CA SER A 24 -7.71 5.55 7.57
C SER A 24 -8.34 6.47 6.54
N LYS A 25 -9.56 6.16 6.09
CA LYS A 25 -10.30 7.08 5.25
C LYS A 25 -10.34 8.30 6.13
N ALA A 26 -9.41 9.25 5.90
CA ALA A 26 -9.34 10.45 6.67
C ALA A 26 -10.79 10.95 6.61
N PRO A 27 -11.43 11.20 7.76
CA PRO A 27 -12.79 11.72 7.75
C PRO A 27 -12.74 12.83 6.72
N ALA A 28 -13.59 12.70 5.68
CA ALA A 28 -13.53 13.55 4.51
C ALA A 28 -13.31 14.94 5.06
N GLN A 29 -12.11 15.50 4.85
CA GLN A 29 -11.85 16.83 5.35
C GLN A 29 -12.94 17.62 4.67
N GLU A 30 -13.88 18.11 5.49
CA GLU A 30 -14.86 19.04 5.00
C GLU A 30 -14.06 20.04 4.18
N PRO A 31 -14.52 20.39 2.97
CA PRO A 31 -13.83 21.41 2.19
C PRO A 31 -13.48 22.54 3.16
N LEU A 32 -12.37 23.25 2.93
CA LEU A 32 -12.03 24.51 3.63
C LEU A 32 -13.12 25.61 3.43
N SER A 33 -14.36 25.21 3.21
CA SER A 33 -15.60 25.86 3.54
C SER A 33 -15.55 26.45 4.94
N GLN A 34 -15.29 27.76 4.95
CA GLN A 34 -16.15 28.70 5.66
C GLN A 34 -16.11 28.65 7.20
N LYS A 35 -14.93 28.54 7.81
CA LYS A 35 -14.81 29.04 9.19
C LYS A 35 -14.75 30.58 9.14
N LYS A 36 -15.90 31.23 9.34
CA LYS A 36 -15.99 32.69 9.54
C LYS A 36 -14.97 33.10 10.61
N ILE A 37 -14.17 34.12 10.33
CA ILE A 37 -13.28 34.73 11.33
C ILE A 37 -14.15 35.20 12.50
N SER A 38 -13.73 34.97 13.74
CA SER A 38 -14.49 35.40 14.91
C SER A 38 -14.67 36.91 14.93
N GLU A 39 -15.81 37.39 15.42
CA GLU A 39 -16.13 38.83 15.45
C GLU A 39 -15.27 39.58 16.48
N GLU A 40 -14.70 38.85 17.43
CA GLU A 40 -13.73 39.33 18.41
C GLU A 40 -12.34 39.56 17.81
N ASN A 41 -12.08 39.10 16.58
CA ASN A 41 -10.80 39.31 15.93
C ASN A 41 -10.60 40.80 15.58
N VAL A 42 -9.43 41.34 15.91
CA VAL A 42 -9.08 42.76 15.65
C VAL A 42 -9.25 43.13 14.18
N GLY A 43 -8.88 42.24 13.25
CA GLY A 43 -9.04 42.48 11.82
C GLY A 43 -10.51 42.53 11.39
N PHE A 44 -11.36 41.69 11.99
CA PHE A 44 -12.80 41.70 11.72
C PHE A 44 -13.45 43.01 12.17
N GLN A 45 -13.12 43.47 13.38
CA GLN A 45 -13.62 44.75 13.91
C GLN A 45 -13.09 45.95 13.12
N LEU A 46 -11.84 45.89 12.65
CA LEU A 46 -11.27 46.92 11.80
C LEU A 46 -12.02 47.02 10.47
N MET A 47 -12.28 45.90 9.80
CA MET A 47 -13.04 45.88 8.56
C MET A 47 -14.44 46.46 8.75
N GLN A 48 -15.14 46.07 9.83
CA GLN A 48 -16.46 46.65 10.17
C GLN A 48 -16.41 48.17 10.36
N LYS A 49 -15.40 48.68 11.06
CA LYS A 49 -15.21 50.13 11.25
C LYS A 49 -14.90 50.88 9.95
N GLN A 50 -14.35 50.20 8.96
CA GLN A 50 -14.09 50.73 7.62
C GLN A 50 -15.29 50.56 6.67
N GLY A 51 -16.46 50.17 7.19
CA GLY A 51 -17.71 50.06 6.43
C GLY A 51 -17.95 48.70 5.78
N TRP A 52 -17.16 47.66 6.12
CA TRP A 52 -17.38 46.31 5.61
C TRP A 52 -18.39 45.54 6.47
N ASN A 53 -19.48 45.06 5.86
CA ASN A 53 -20.46 44.20 6.52
C ASN A 53 -20.30 42.74 6.06
N PRO A 54 -20.54 41.74 6.95
CA PRO A 54 -20.50 40.33 6.56
C PRO A 54 -21.45 40.04 5.38
N GLY A 55 -20.91 39.50 4.29
CA GLY A 55 -21.67 39.24 3.06
C GLY A 55 -21.76 40.42 2.09
N SER A 56 -21.15 41.55 2.41
CA SER A 56 -20.97 42.70 1.52
C SER A 56 -19.51 42.85 1.11
N SER A 57 -19.27 43.58 0.02
CA SER A 57 -17.93 43.82 -0.50
C SER A 57 -17.35 45.11 0.10
N LEU A 58 -16.03 45.23 0.07
CA LEU A 58 -15.34 46.39 0.61
C LEU A 58 -15.36 47.55 -0.42
N GLY A 59 -15.63 48.77 0.05
CA GLY A 59 -15.55 50.01 -0.75
C GLY A 59 -16.87 50.78 -0.85
N VAL A 60 -16.79 52.06 -1.24
CA VAL A 60 -17.92 53.01 -1.23
C VAL A 60 -19.08 52.60 -2.16
N SER A 61 -18.77 51.96 -3.30
CA SER A 61 -19.77 51.50 -4.28
C SER A 61 -20.20 50.04 -4.08
N THR A 62 -19.65 49.33 -3.08
CA THR A 62 -19.90 47.88 -2.90
C THR A 62 -19.63 47.03 -4.16
N GLU A 63 -18.69 47.46 -5.01
CA GLU A 63 -18.29 46.75 -6.25
C GLU A 63 -17.09 45.79 -6.06
N GLY A 64 -16.63 45.62 -4.81
CA GLY A 64 -15.49 44.75 -4.52
C GLY A 64 -15.80 43.25 -4.62
N ILE A 65 -14.75 42.44 -4.50
CA ILE A 65 -14.85 40.97 -4.50
C ILE A 65 -15.62 40.52 -3.25
N LEU A 66 -16.80 39.92 -3.45
CA LEU A 66 -17.67 39.40 -2.38
C LEU A 66 -17.17 38.06 -1.84
N GLU A 67 -16.82 37.15 -2.75
CA GLU A 67 -16.37 35.80 -2.40
C GLU A 67 -14.85 35.72 -2.44
N PRO A 68 -14.20 35.12 -1.42
CA PRO A 68 -12.76 34.97 -1.43
C PRO A 68 -12.30 34.19 -2.67
N ILE A 69 -11.24 34.67 -3.32
CA ILE A 69 -10.69 34.00 -4.51
C ILE A 69 -10.25 32.59 -4.13
N ALA A 70 -10.88 31.59 -4.73
CA ALA A 70 -10.58 30.19 -4.46
C ALA A 70 -9.14 29.86 -4.85
N VAL A 71 -8.37 29.29 -3.91
CA VAL A 71 -6.99 28.87 -4.18
C VAL A 71 -7.01 27.59 -5.01
N GLN A 72 -6.59 27.69 -6.27
CA GLN A 72 -6.41 26.54 -7.15
C GLN A 72 -5.06 25.88 -6.88
N LYS A 73 -5.05 24.56 -6.65
CA LYS A 73 -3.82 23.81 -6.38
C LYS A 73 -3.12 23.52 -7.70
N ARG A 74 -1.95 24.12 -7.91
CA ARG A 74 -1.15 23.96 -9.12
C ARG A 74 -0.12 22.84 -8.96
N LYS A 75 0.17 22.13 -10.04
CA LYS A 75 1.22 21.10 -10.08
C LYS A 75 2.58 21.76 -10.35
N GLY A 76 3.58 21.53 -9.48
CA GLY A 76 4.95 22.03 -9.64
C GLY A 76 5.25 23.35 -8.92
N LYS A 77 6.35 24.04 -9.31
CA LYS A 77 6.83 25.32 -8.74
C LYS A 77 6.43 26.56 -9.57
N ARG A 78 5.32 26.48 -10.32
CA ARG A 78 4.89 27.58 -11.20
C ARG A 78 4.05 28.60 -10.44
N GLY A 79 4.19 29.88 -10.82
CA GLY A 79 3.51 31.01 -10.18
C GLY A 79 2.03 31.16 -10.55
N LEU A 80 1.42 32.22 -10.02
CA LEU A 80 0.06 32.67 -10.37
C LEU A 80 0.03 33.20 -11.81
N GLY A 81 -1.08 33.03 -12.53
CA GLY A 81 -1.24 33.48 -13.93
C GLY A 81 -1.01 32.44 -15.03
N THR A 82 -0.43 31.28 -14.74
CA THR A 82 -0.32 30.17 -15.72
C THR A 82 -1.63 29.39 -15.87
N GLU A 83 -1.95 28.95 -17.09
CA GLU A 83 -3.17 28.24 -17.49
C GLU A 83 -3.33 26.81 -16.92
N ASP A 84 -2.23 26.19 -16.45
CA ASP A 84 -2.22 24.85 -15.84
C ASP A 84 -2.79 24.79 -14.40
N ALA A 85 -3.83 25.56 -14.12
CA ALA A 85 -4.46 25.61 -12.81
C ALA A 85 -5.63 24.61 -12.76
N VAL A 86 -5.48 23.57 -11.96
CA VAL A 86 -6.53 22.56 -11.76
C VAL A 86 -7.47 23.10 -10.68
N GLN A 87 -8.76 23.19 -10.99
CA GLN A 87 -9.78 23.46 -9.98
C GLN A 87 -9.65 22.43 -8.85
N PRO A 88 -9.83 22.79 -7.57
CA PRO A 88 -9.81 21.84 -6.47
C PRO A 88 -11.08 20.96 -6.48
N ASP A 89 -11.46 20.43 -7.64
CA ASP A 89 -12.49 19.42 -7.77
C ASP A 89 -11.92 18.10 -7.30
N LYS A 90 -12.23 17.76 -6.05
CA LYS A 90 -12.14 16.40 -5.50
C LYS A 90 -10.85 15.68 -5.88
N ALA A 91 -9.73 16.38 -5.87
CA ALA A 91 -8.43 15.75 -5.97
C ALA A 91 -8.33 14.86 -4.74
N THR A 92 -8.57 13.56 -4.96
CA THR A 92 -8.18 12.46 -4.10
C THR A 92 -6.98 12.92 -3.31
N PRO A 93 -7.05 12.99 -1.96
CA PRO A 93 -5.99 13.55 -1.15
C PRO A 93 -4.73 12.85 -1.61
N ALA A 94 -3.87 13.62 -2.29
CA ALA A 94 -2.68 13.11 -2.94
C ALA A 94 -1.98 12.31 -1.85
N GLU A 95 -2.02 10.98 -2.00
CA GLU A 95 -1.75 9.99 -0.95
C GLU A 95 -0.60 10.53 -0.13
N GLU A 96 -0.90 11.13 1.03
CA GLU A 96 0.14 11.59 1.92
C GLU A 96 0.80 10.29 2.32
N LYS A 97 1.92 9.99 1.65
CA LYS A 97 2.57 8.69 1.69
C LYS A 97 2.80 8.45 3.17
N VAL A 98 1.95 7.59 3.75
CA VAL A 98 2.02 7.22 5.15
C VAL A 98 3.49 6.94 5.41
N LYS A 99 4.08 7.59 6.41
CA LYS A 99 5.49 7.36 6.77
C LYS A 99 5.58 5.92 7.28
N ILE A 100 5.73 4.97 6.36
CA ILE A 100 5.78 3.55 6.67
C ILE A 100 7.11 3.29 7.37
N PRO A 101 7.12 2.91 8.66
CA PRO A 101 8.35 2.66 9.40
C PRO A 101 8.97 1.35 8.91
N LEU A 102 10.09 1.44 8.18
CA LEU A 102 10.80 0.27 7.63
C LEU A 102 11.27 -0.71 8.72
N GLU A 103 11.63 -0.20 9.90
CA GLU A 103 12.17 -0.98 11.02
C GLU A 103 11.24 -2.11 11.48
N ALA A 104 9.93 -1.85 11.53
CA ALA A 104 8.93 -2.85 11.89
C ALA A 104 8.93 -4.04 10.90
N PHE A 105 9.17 -3.78 9.61
CA PHE A 105 9.21 -4.81 8.58
C PHE A 105 10.52 -5.62 8.61
N TYR A 106 11.64 -5.01 9.02
CA TYR A 106 12.88 -5.76 9.24
C TYR A 106 12.73 -6.74 10.40
N LEU A 107 12.12 -6.30 11.51
CA LEU A 107 11.87 -7.18 12.65
C LEU A 107 10.97 -8.35 12.26
N MET A 108 9.91 -8.08 11.50
CA MET A 108 9.02 -9.11 10.96
C MET A 108 9.77 -10.12 10.07
N LEU A 109 10.61 -9.65 9.14
CA LEU A 109 11.40 -10.53 8.28
C LEU A 109 12.39 -11.38 9.08
N LYS A 110 13.00 -10.82 10.13
CA LYS A 110 13.88 -11.56 11.05
C LYS A 110 13.13 -12.67 11.78
N GLN A 111 11.93 -12.38 12.28
CA GLN A 111 11.09 -13.40 12.93
C GLN A 111 10.68 -14.51 11.95
N TYR A 112 10.31 -14.16 10.72
CA TYR A 112 9.97 -15.12 9.68
C TYR A 112 11.16 -16.01 9.27
N ALA A 113 12.37 -15.47 9.25
CA ALA A 113 13.58 -16.26 9.03
C ALA A 113 13.83 -17.26 10.17
N GLY A 114 13.44 -16.95 11.41
CA GLY A 114 13.52 -17.86 12.54
C GLY A 114 12.46 -18.96 12.55
N VAL A 115 11.22 -18.66 12.14
CA VAL A 115 10.09 -19.61 12.17
C VAL A 115 10.05 -20.44 10.90
N ASN A 116 9.91 -21.78 10.98
CA ASN A 116 9.76 -22.65 9.80
C ASN A 116 8.41 -22.52 9.07
N ALA A 117 8.08 -21.31 8.64
CA ALA A 117 6.87 -20.94 7.94
C ALA A 117 7.00 -21.25 6.44
N LEU A 118 6.05 -22.02 5.90
CA LEU A 118 5.99 -22.39 4.48
C LEU A 118 5.04 -21.51 3.65
N TYR A 119 4.33 -20.58 4.31
CA TYR A 119 3.58 -19.51 3.64
C TYR A 119 4.50 -18.34 3.26
N ASP A 120 4.08 -17.53 2.29
CA ASP A 120 4.79 -16.36 1.81
C ASP A 120 4.40 -15.08 2.57
N ILE A 121 5.32 -14.12 2.63
CA ILE A 121 5.06 -12.75 3.06
C ILE A 121 4.84 -11.88 1.83
N VAL A 122 3.71 -11.18 1.76
CA VAL A 122 3.39 -10.30 0.64
C VAL A 122 3.26 -8.86 1.14
N PHE A 123 4.05 -7.97 0.55
CA PHE A 123 4.03 -6.54 0.84
C PHE A 123 3.01 -5.81 -0.06
N SER A 124 2.43 -4.74 0.50
CA SER A 124 1.52 -3.85 -0.22
C SER A 124 2.24 -3.10 -1.34
N SER A 125 1.49 -2.61 -2.34
CA SER A 125 2.01 -1.74 -3.39
C SER A 125 2.25 -0.29 -2.92
N GLN A 126 1.90 0.04 -1.67
CA GLN A 126 2.10 1.37 -1.08
C GLN A 126 3.58 1.70 -0.81
N PHE A 127 4.47 0.69 -0.80
CA PHE A 127 5.89 0.91 -0.59
C PHE A 127 6.52 1.58 -1.83
N SER A 128 7.33 2.61 -1.58
CA SER A 128 8.12 3.22 -2.64
C SER A 128 9.16 2.23 -3.20
N LYS A 129 9.60 2.44 -4.44
CA LYS A 129 10.63 1.62 -5.09
C LYS A 129 11.90 1.47 -4.24
N HIS A 130 12.31 2.56 -3.58
CA HIS A 130 13.47 2.58 -2.70
C HIS A 130 13.27 1.76 -1.42
N GLN A 131 12.08 1.84 -0.81
CA GLN A 131 11.72 1.00 0.33
C GLN A 131 11.70 -0.49 -0.06
N VAL A 132 11.14 -0.82 -1.22
CA VAL A 132 11.13 -2.20 -1.76
C VAL A 132 12.56 -2.71 -1.96
N ALA A 133 13.47 -1.89 -2.50
CA ALA A 133 14.87 -2.28 -2.68
C ALA A 133 15.55 -2.59 -1.33
N LYS A 134 15.34 -1.75 -0.31
CA LYS A 134 15.85 -1.99 1.04
C LYS A 134 15.32 -3.31 1.64
N LEU A 135 14.00 -3.54 1.54
CA LEU A 135 13.38 -4.77 2.02
C LEU A 135 13.89 -6.01 1.28
N LYS A 136 14.09 -5.91 -0.04
CA LYS A 136 14.69 -6.98 -0.83
C LYS A 136 16.10 -7.32 -0.36
N ASN A 137 16.97 -6.32 -0.24
CA ASN A 137 18.36 -6.52 0.18
C ASN A 137 18.43 -7.14 1.57
N PHE A 138 17.57 -6.68 2.49
CA PHE A 138 17.48 -7.24 3.82
C PHE A 138 16.98 -8.70 3.82
N ALA A 139 15.95 -9.01 3.03
CA ALA A 139 15.45 -10.37 2.88
C ALA A 139 16.52 -11.32 2.31
N THR A 140 17.28 -10.87 1.30
CA THR A 140 18.41 -11.63 0.74
C THR A 140 19.50 -11.89 1.79
N SER A 141 19.81 -10.89 2.63
CA SER A 141 20.76 -11.04 3.75
C SER A 141 20.31 -12.14 4.74
N LEU A 142 19.00 -12.26 4.96
CA LEU A 142 18.41 -13.32 5.80
C LEU A 142 18.24 -14.66 5.07
N ARG A 143 18.81 -14.84 3.87
CA ARG A 143 18.65 -16.04 3.01
C ARG A 143 17.20 -16.37 2.65
N LEU A 144 16.33 -15.37 2.66
CA LEU A 144 14.98 -15.49 2.11
C LEU A 144 15.03 -15.24 0.60
N PHE A 145 13.98 -15.66 -0.10
CA PHE A 145 13.84 -15.50 -1.54
C PHE A 145 12.81 -14.39 -1.88
N PRO A 146 13.26 -13.15 -2.12
CA PRO A 146 12.39 -12.06 -2.53
C PRO A 146 12.14 -12.05 -4.05
N GLN A 147 10.86 -12.01 -4.45
CA GLN A 147 10.43 -11.95 -5.84
C GLN A 147 9.38 -10.85 -6.03
N MET A 148 9.43 -10.15 -7.17
CA MET A 148 8.31 -9.29 -7.58
C MET A 148 7.34 -10.13 -8.40
N ILE A 149 6.09 -10.22 -7.95
CA ILE A 149 5.06 -11.05 -8.56
C ILE A 149 3.88 -10.16 -8.99
N GLY A 150 3.33 -10.43 -10.19
CA GLY A 150 2.18 -9.74 -10.78
C GLY A 150 2.53 -8.96 -12.05
N ASN A 151 1.50 -8.67 -12.87
CA ASN A 151 1.69 -8.01 -14.17
C ASN A 151 1.72 -6.48 -14.01
N ASN A 152 0.56 -5.88 -13.65
CA ASN A 152 0.42 -4.42 -13.57
C ASN A 152 0.79 -3.84 -12.19
N LYS A 153 0.31 -4.47 -11.12
CA LYS A 153 0.58 -4.07 -9.73
C LYS A 153 1.53 -5.07 -9.07
N LYS A 154 2.79 -5.04 -9.50
CA LYS A 154 3.85 -5.91 -8.96
C LYS A 154 3.96 -5.75 -7.45
N LYS A 155 3.83 -6.85 -6.72
CA LYS A 155 4.00 -6.90 -5.26
C LYS A 155 5.31 -7.58 -4.92
N LEU A 156 5.97 -7.10 -3.87
CA LEU A 156 7.10 -7.81 -3.30
C LEU A 156 6.58 -9.00 -2.49
N VAL A 157 7.00 -10.20 -2.88
CA VAL A 157 6.70 -11.46 -2.19
C VAL A 157 8.02 -12.02 -1.67
N VAL A 158 8.09 -12.32 -0.39
CA VAL A 158 9.24 -12.93 0.25
C VAL A 158 8.84 -14.33 0.70
N SER A 159 9.59 -15.32 0.24
CA SER A 159 9.32 -16.74 0.48
C SER A 159 10.58 -17.44 0.97
N ARG A 160 10.43 -18.63 1.55
CA ARG A 160 11.59 -19.49 1.80
C ARG A 160 12.03 -20.18 0.50
N PRO A 161 13.35 -20.31 0.26
CA PRO A 161 13.83 -21.16 -0.80
C PRO A 161 13.51 -22.62 -0.45
N LEU A 162 12.68 -23.27 -1.27
CA LEU A 162 12.32 -24.68 -1.11
C LEU A 162 12.71 -25.45 -2.36
N THR A 163 13.25 -26.65 -2.16
CA THR A 163 13.54 -27.59 -3.23
C THR A 163 12.28 -28.32 -3.67
N ILE A 164 12.29 -28.82 -4.91
CA ILE A 164 11.17 -29.59 -5.47
C ILE A 164 10.88 -30.84 -4.62
N LYS A 165 11.91 -31.45 -4.02
CA LYS A 165 11.76 -32.60 -3.12
C LYS A 165 11.02 -32.25 -1.84
N GLU A 166 11.40 -31.15 -1.17
CA GLU A 166 10.72 -30.67 0.03
C GLU A 166 9.26 -30.30 -0.25
N ILE A 167 9.00 -29.68 -1.41
CA ILE A 167 7.62 -29.38 -1.83
C ILE A 167 6.84 -30.67 -2.06
N LYS A 168 7.41 -31.66 -2.76
CA LYS A 168 6.79 -32.97 -2.97
C LYS A 168 6.42 -33.61 -1.64
N GLU A 169 7.40 -33.79 -0.75
CA GLU A 169 7.21 -34.45 0.53
C GLU A 169 6.22 -33.69 1.41
N GLY A 170 6.29 -32.36 1.46
CA GLY A 170 5.40 -31.57 2.29
C GLY A 170 3.95 -31.55 1.80
N VAL A 171 3.72 -31.58 0.48
CA VAL A 171 2.37 -31.70 -0.09
C VAL A 171 1.81 -33.11 0.13
N MET A 172 2.62 -34.15 -0.07
CA MET A 172 2.20 -35.53 0.20
C MET A 172 1.81 -35.71 1.67
N LYS A 173 2.60 -35.15 2.61
CA LYS A 173 2.31 -35.15 4.05
C LYS A 173 1.08 -34.30 4.44
N GLY A 174 0.40 -33.67 3.49
CA GLY A 174 -0.79 -32.86 3.75
C GLY A 174 -0.53 -31.50 4.40
N HIS A 175 0.68 -30.92 4.27
CA HIS A 175 0.97 -29.63 4.89
C HIS A 175 0.13 -28.50 4.28
N SER A 176 -0.72 -27.88 5.10
CA SER A 176 -1.75 -26.92 4.65
C SER A 176 -1.24 -25.82 3.73
N ASP A 177 -0.12 -25.17 4.08
CA ASP A 177 0.43 -24.04 3.31
C ASP A 177 0.95 -24.45 1.94
N LEU A 178 1.58 -25.63 1.86
CA LEU A 178 2.13 -26.14 0.62
C LEU A 178 1.00 -26.63 -0.28
N CYS A 179 0.02 -27.36 0.26
CA CYS A 179 -1.19 -27.78 -0.46
C CYS A 179 -2.00 -26.58 -0.97
N ALA A 180 -1.97 -25.45 -0.27
CA ALA A 180 -2.64 -24.23 -0.74
C ALA A 180 -1.96 -23.57 -1.95
N LYS A 181 -0.67 -23.84 -2.20
CA LYS A 181 0.15 -23.20 -3.24
C LYS A 181 0.56 -24.14 -4.37
N TYR A 182 0.78 -25.41 -4.08
CA TYR A 182 1.31 -26.43 -4.98
C TYR A 182 0.40 -27.67 -5.02
N VAL A 183 0.43 -28.35 -6.16
CA VAL A 183 -0.18 -29.66 -6.36
C VAL A 183 0.88 -30.60 -6.91
N VAL A 184 0.94 -31.80 -6.36
CA VAL A 184 1.86 -32.86 -6.78
C VAL A 184 1.06 -33.89 -7.57
N ILE A 185 1.47 -34.13 -8.82
CA ILE A 185 0.87 -35.14 -9.68
C ILE A 185 1.77 -36.37 -9.65
N PRO A 186 1.26 -37.54 -9.22
CA PRO A 186 2.01 -38.79 -9.21
C PRO A 186 2.28 -39.29 -10.65
N PRO A 187 3.26 -40.19 -10.83
CA PRO A 187 3.47 -40.83 -12.13
C PRO A 187 2.23 -41.63 -12.55
N GLY A 188 2.05 -41.85 -13.86
CA GLY A 188 0.89 -42.57 -14.40
C GLY A 188 0.72 -44.01 -13.89
N ALA A 189 1.79 -44.61 -13.36
CA ALA A 189 1.77 -45.91 -12.69
C ALA A 189 1.25 -45.89 -11.25
N GLY A 190 0.78 -44.73 -10.75
CA GLY A 190 0.29 -44.55 -9.38
C GLY A 190 1.38 -44.20 -8.37
N ILE A 191 0.98 -44.01 -7.10
CA ILE A 191 1.91 -43.66 -6.02
C ILE A 191 2.77 -44.90 -5.69
N PRO A 192 4.11 -44.83 -5.83
CA PRO A 192 5.02 -45.90 -5.47
C PRO A 192 4.90 -46.27 -3.99
N GLU A 193 5.10 -47.54 -3.68
CA GLU A 193 4.94 -48.08 -2.32
C GLU A 193 5.78 -47.35 -1.26
N LYS A 194 7.01 -46.96 -1.62
CA LYS A 194 7.92 -46.18 -0.75
C LYS A 194 7.36 -44.80 -0.37
N ASP A 195 6.54 -44.21 -1.24
CA ASP A 195 5.97 -42.88 -1.06
C ASP A 195 4.55 -42.93 -0.47
N ARG A 196 3.94 -44.13 -0.32
CA ARG A 196 2.63 -44.29 0.34
C ARG A 196 2.67 -43.93 1.83
N VAL A 197 3.82 -44.09 2.47
CA VAL A 197 4.02 -43.73 3.89
C VAL A 197 4.02 -42.21 4.10
N LEU A 198 4.24 -41.45 3.02
CA LEU A 198 4.24 -39.99 3.03
C LEU A 198 2.87 -39.40 2.67
N ALA A 199 1.94 -40.22 2.18
CA ALA A 199 0.62 -39.82 1.68
C ALA A 199 -0.46 -39.83 2.76
#